data_AF-A0A5E4IDM7-F1
#
_entry.id   AF-A0A5E4IDM7-F1
#
_cell.length_a   1.000
_cell.length_b   1.000
_cell.length_c   1.000
_cell.angle_alpha   90.00
_cell.angle_beta   90.00
_cell.angle_gamma   90.00
#
_symmetry.space_group_name_H-M   'P 1'
#
loop_
_entity.id
_entity.type
_entity.pdbx_description
1 polymer ?
#
loop_
_entity_poly.entity_id
_entity_poly.type
_entity_poly.pdbx_seq_one_letter_code
_entity_poly.pdbx_strand_id
1 'polypeptide(L)' 'MWAYLYIAQNHLTLTMTFPFWGTHGVSEVVLGPVIYWFYWYFICSIPVSQIIRKALDIGSMS' A
#
# COMPACT_ATOMS: atom_id res chain seq x y z
N MET A 1 8.04 -13.25 3.41
CA MET A 1 8.43 -14.02 2.20
C MET A 1 7.23 -14.59 1.43
N TRP A 2 6.11 -14.98 2.07
CA TRP A 2 5.00 -15.65 1.37
C TRP A 2 4.22 -14.76 0.39
N ALA A 3 3.92 -13.51 0.79
CA ALA A 3 3.12 -12.59 -0.03
C ALA A 3 3.82 -12.21 -1.34
N TYR A 4 5.16 -12.06 -1.33
CA TYR A 4 5.94 -11.79 -2.53
C TYR A 4 5.87 -12.96 -3.53
N LEU A 5 6.01 -14.19 -3.06
CA LEU A 5 5.92 -15.39 -3.91
C LEU A 5 4.51 -15.58 -4.47
N TYR A 6 3.47 -15.31 -3.68
CA TYR A 6 2.08 -15.41 -4.12
C TYR A 6 1.75 -14.41 -5.24
N ILE A 7 2.23 -13.16 -5.09
CA ILE A 7 2.09 -12.12 -6.11
C ILE A 7 2.95 -12.46 -7.34
N ALA A 8 4.18 -12.95 -7.15
CA ALA A 8 5.06 -13.36 -8.24
C ALA A 8 4.51 -14.58 -9.02
N GLN A 9 3.68 -15.43 -8.43
CA GLN A 9 3.04 -16.55 -9.13
C GLN A 9 1.73 -16.15 -9.84
N ASN A 10 1.05 -15.09 -9.39
CA ASN A 10 -0.27 -14.68 -9.91
C ASN A 10 -0.28 -13.26 -10.52
N HIS A 11 0.88 -12.71 -10.85
CA HIS A 11 1.06 -11.31 -11.28
C HIS A 11 0.30 -10.94 -12.57
N LEU A 12 -0.07 -11.91 -13.40
CA LEU A 12 -0.78 -11.70 -14.67
C LEU A 12 -2.28 -11.42 -14.52
N THR A 13 -2.89 -11.84 -13.40
CA THR A 13 -4.35 -11.73 -13.17
C THR A 13 -4.73 -10.80 -12.02
N LEU A 14 -3.75 -10.37 -11.23
CA LEU A 14 -3.94 -9.46 -10.11
C LEU A 14 -3.87 -8.00 -10.59
N THR A 15 -5.04 -7.39 -10.73
CA THR A 15 -5.19 -5.95 -11.02
C THR A 15 -5.73 -5.24 -9.79
N MET A 16 -5.29 -4.01 -9.57
CA MET A 16 -5.71 -3.17 -8.45
C MET A 16 -6.23 -1.84 -9.00
N THR A 17 -7.46 -1.49 -8.64
CA THR A 17 -8.08 -0.21 -8.97
C THR A 17 -7.71 0.85 -7.95
N PHE A 18 -6.90 1.81 -8.38
CA PHE A 18 -6.54 2.97 -7.57
C PHE A 18 -7.53 4.11 -7.82
N PRO A 19 -7.97 4.84 -6.78
CA PRO A 19 -8.98 5.89 -6.91
C PRO A 19 -8.54 7.06 -7.80
N PHE A 20 -7.24 7.37 -7.85
CA PHE A 20 -6.70 8.48 -8.64
C PHE A 20 -5.98 8.05 -9.92
N TRP A 21 -5.60 6.78 -10.04
CA TRP A 21 -4.78 6.27 -11.14
C TRP A 21 -5.48 5.25 -12.04
N GLY A 22 -6.64 4.70 -11.64
CA GLY A 22 -7.35 3.68 -12.41
C GLY A 22 -6.85 2.26 -12.14
N THR A 23 -7.16 1.31 -13.03
CA THR A 23 -6.80 -0.11 -12.88
C THR A 23 -5.38 -0.36 -13.36
N HIS A 24 -4.49 -0.78 -12.46
CA HIS A 24 -3.09 -1.10 -12.78
C HIS A 24 -2.75 -2.53 -12.36
N GLY A 25 -1.75 -3.12 -13.01
CA GLY A 25 -1.22 -4.42 -12.61
C GLY A 25 -0.52 -4.34 -11.25
N VAL A 26 -0.73 -5.32 -10.38
CA VAL A 26 -0.10 -5.34 -9.04
C VAL A 26 1.43 -5.35 -9.11
N SER A 27 2.02 -5.97 -10.15
CA SER A 27 3.47 -5.97 -10.40
C SER A 27 3.99 -4.81 -11.24
N GLU A 28 3.12 -3.90 -11.66
CA GLU A 28 3.55 -2.75 -12.44
C GLU A 28 4.36 -1.78 -11.57
N VAL A 29 5.26 -1.05 -12.21
CA VAL A 29 6.22 -0.17 -11.55
C VAL A 29 5.69 1.26 -11.58
N VAL A 30 5.57 1.88 -10.39
CA VAL A 30 5.11 3.28 -10.24
C VAL A 30 6.24 4.25 -10.57
N LEU A 31 7.38 4.09 -9.90
CA LEU A 31 8.48 5.04 -9.96
C LEU A 31 9.77 4.36 -9.48
N GLY A 32 10.78 4.24 -10.36
CA GLY A 32 12.03 3.54 -10.05
C GLY A 32 11.82 2.03 -9.83
N PRO A 33 12.37 1.39 -8.78
CA PRO A 33 12.16 -0.03 -8.48
C PRO A 33 10.88 -0.32 -7.65
N VAL A 34 9.99 0.67 -7.48
CA VAL A 34 8.84 0.56 -6.58
C VAL A 34 7.58 0.11 -7.34
N ILE A 35 7.02 -1.02 -6.90
CA ILE A 35 5.77 -1.61 -7.43
C ILE A 35 4.51 -0.96 -6.82
N TYR A 36 3.44 -0.91 -7.62
CA TYR A 36 2.16 -0.25 -7.26
C TYR A 36 1.58 -0.70 -5.92
N TRP A 37 1.55 -2.01 -5.65
CA TRP A 37 0.98 -2.52 -4.40
C TRP A 37 1.77 -2.10 -3.17
N PHE A 38 3.10 -2.04 -3.30
CA PHE A 38 3.98 -1.63 -2.21
C PHE A 38 3.81 -0.14 -1.94
N TYR A 39 3.80 0.68 -3.00
CA TYR A 39 3.51 2.11 -2.86
C TYR A 39 2.19 2.38 -2.14
N TRP A 40 1.12 1.68 -2.55
CA TRP A 40 -0.20 1.86 -1.95
C TRP A 40 -0.27 1.39 -0.49
N TYR A 41 0.46 0.34 -0.16
CA TYR A 41 0.60 -0.11 1.23
C TYR A 41 1.19 0.99 2.12
N PHE A 42 2.23 1.69 1.65
CA PHE A 42 2.85 2.78 2.42
C PHE A 42 1.93 3.99 2.57
N ILE A 43 1.29 4.43 1.49
CA ILE A 43 0.43 5.62 1.52
C ILE A 43 -0.82 5.42 2.37
N CYS A 44 -1.32 4.19 2.47
CA CYS A 44 -2.42 3.86 3.39
C CYS A 44 -1.92 3.74 4.83
N SER A 45 -0.75 3.12 5.05
CA SER A 45 -0.27 2.80 6.41
C SER A 45 0.22 4.01 7.20
N ILE A 46 0.87 4.98 6.55
CA ILE A 46 1.43 6.17 7.22
C ILE A 46 0.34 7.07 7.84
N PRO A 47 -0.66 7.58 7.09
CA PRO A 47 -1.70 8.42 7.65
C PRO A 47 -2.59 7.66 8.62
N VAL A 48 -2.88 6.38 8.37
CA VAL A 48 -3.61 5.53 9.33
C VAL A 48 -2.88 5.47 10.67
N SER A 49 -1.55 5.32 10.66
CA SER A 49 -0.75 5.33 11.89
C SER A 49 -0.82 6.67 12.64
N GLN A 50 -0.87 7.80 11.92
CA GLN A 50 -1.02 9.12 12.54
C GLN A 50 -2.44 9.37 13.07
N ILE A 51 -3.45 8.90 12.35
CA ILE A 51 -4.85 8.98 12.76
C ILE A 51 -5.07 8.15 14.03
N ILE A 52 -4.57 6.91 14.09
CA ILE A 52 -4.70 6.06 15.28
C ILE A 52 -4.03 6.71 16.49
N ARG A 53 -2.83 7.30 16.32
CA ARG A 53 -2.15 8.01 17.40
C ARG A 53 -2.97 9.20 17.93
N LYS A 54 -3.56 9.99 17.03
CA LYS A 54 -4.45 11.11 17.40
C LYS A 54 -5.77 10.65 17.98
N ALA A 55 -6.36 9.58 17.47
CA ALA A 55 -7.66 9.07 17.90
C ALA A 55 -7.59 8.36 19.26
N LEU A 56 -6.47 7.70 19.56
CA LEU A 56 -6.24 7.04 20.85
C LEU A 56 -5.62 7.97 21.90
N ASP A 57 -5.44 9.24 21.57
CA ASP A 57 -4.84 10.27 22.44
C ASP A 57 -3.49 9.84 23.06
N ILE A 58 -2.72 9.01 22.34
CA ILE A 58 -1.34 8.67 22.70
C ILE A 58 -0.51 9.94 22.50
N GLY A 59 -0.45 10.77 23.54
CA GLY A 59 0.28 12.04 23.55
C GLY A 59 -0.46 13.23 24.16
N SER A 60 -1.74 13.12 24.55
CA SER A 60 -2.36 14.14 25.40
C SER A 60 -1.95 13.91 26.86
N MET A 61 -0.69 14.22 27.14
CA MET A 61 -0.24 14.51 28.50
C MET A 61 -0.21 16.03 28.62
N SER A 62 -0.95 16.54 29.60
CA SER A 62 -0.89 17.91 30.11
C SER A 62 0.54 18.35 30.42
#